data_AF-A0A5Q2RGV2-F1
#
_entry.id   AF-A0A5Q2RGV2-F1
#
_cell.length_a   1.000
_cell.length_b   1.000
_cell.length_c   1.000
_cell.angle_alpha   90.00
_cell.angle_beta   90.00
_cell.angle_gamma   90.00
#
_symmetry.space_group_name_H-M   'P 1'
#
loop_
_entity.id
_entity.type
_entity.pdbx_description
1 polymer ?
#
loop_
_entity_poly.entity_id
_entity_poly.type
_entity_poly.pdbx_seq_one_letter_code
_entity_poly.pdbx_strand_id
1 'polypeptide(L)'
;MLNPTSLEQSAADIAEIVEPILGQPLSEISYGQVLIDIVRIGTRYEVRLPQELVLVAKQLLYFERYAKLMAPDWAILADPELLAFLFGDMASAEIASTDEASTA
;
A
#
# COMPACT_ATOMS: atom_id res chain seq x y z
N MET A 1 -18.43 -5.42 -11.03
CA MET A 1 -18.85 -5.27 -9.62
C MET A 1 -17.95 -6.17 -8.81
N LEU A 2 -17.22 -5.64 -7.82
CA LEU A 2 -16.43 -6.46 -6.89
C LEU A 2 -17.44 -7.21 -5.99
N ASN A 3 -17.43 -8.53 -6.05
CA ASN A 3 -18.25 -9.38 -5.18
C ASN A 3 -17.55 -9.49 -3.80
N PRO A 4 -18.23 -9.54 -2.64
CA PRO A 4 -17.60 -9.69 -1.31
C PRO A 4 -16.45 -10.72 -1.23
N THR A 5 -16.59 -11.89 -1.84
CA THR A 5 -15.52 -12.92 -1.90
C THR A 5 -14.26 -12.42 -2.62
N SER A 6 -14.39 -11.52 -3.59
CA SER A 6 -13.24 -10.92 -4.29
C SER A 6 -12.50 -9.88 -3.46
N LEU A 7 -13.16 -9.25 -2.47
CA LEU A 7 -12.51 -8.29 -1.59
C LEU A 7 -11.59 -9.01 -0.60
N GLU A 8 -12.07 -10.07 0.04
CA GLU A 8 -11.28 -10.91 0.95
C GLU A 8 -10.08 -11.54 0.24
N GLN A 9 -10.30 -12.07 -0.98
CA GLN A 9 -9.20 -12.60 -1.80
C GLN A 9 -8.23 -11.50 -2.25
N SER A 10 -8.72 -10.29 -2.57
CA SER A 10 -7.83 -9.17 -2.93
C SER A 10 -6.97 -8.73 -1.74
N ALA A 11 -7.52 -8.73 -0.53
CA ALA A 11 -6.77 -8.42 0.68
C ALA A 11 -5.69 -9.46 0.93
N ALA A 12 -6.00 -10.76 0.75
CA ALA A 12 -5.03 -11.84 0.85
C ALA A 12 -3.91 -11.72 -0.20
N ASP A 13 -4.26 -11.42 -1.46
CA ASP A 13 -3.29 -11.23 -2.54
C ASP A 13 -2.37 -10.02 -2.29
N ILE A 14 -2.92 -8.93 -1.73
CA ILE A 14 -2.15 -7.75 -1.33
C ILE A 14 -1.21 -8.12 -0.16
N ALA A 15 -1.70 -8.85 0.84
CA ALA A 15 -0.90 -9.30 1.96
C ALA A 15 0.29 -10.15 1.51
N GLU A 16 0.10 -11.08 0.57
CA GLU A 16 1.19 -11.90 0.00
C GLU A 16 2.33 -11.05 -0.61
N ILE A 17 2.01 -9.86 -1.13
CA ILE A 17 2.99 -8.94 -1.73
C ILE A 17 3.62 -8.00 -0.68
N VAL A 18 2.85 -7.61 0.34
CA VAL A 18 3.31 -6.68 1.37
C VAL A 18 4.11 -7.39 2.47
N GLU A 19 3.73 -8.61 2.85
CA GLU A 19 4.39 -9.40 3.90
C GLU A 19 5.91 -9.53 3.72
N PRO A 20 6.45 -9.82 2.51
CA PRO A 20 7.89 -9.96 2.33
C PRO A 20 8.68 -8.66 2.57
N ILE A 21 8.06 -7.51 2.28
CA ILE A 21 8.68 -6.19 2.41
C ILE A 21 8.36 -5.52 3.75
N LEU A 22 7.47 -6.12 4.54
CA LEU A 22 7.07 -5.60 5.84
C LEU A 22 8.26 -5.68 6.80
N GLY A 23 8.62 -4.54 7.40
CA GLY A 23 9.76 -4.46 8.32
C GLY A 23 11.13 -4.49 7.63
N GLN A 24 11.21 -4.66 6.30
CA GLN A 24 12.46 -4.54 5.59
C GLN A 24 12.95 -3.08 5.59
N PRO A 25 14.27 -2.86 5.75
CA PRO A 25 14.84 -1.54 5.59
C PRO A 25 14.78 -1.11 4.13
N LEU A 26 14.67 0.21 3.88
CA LEU A 26 14.58 0.77 2.52
C LEU A 26 15.70 0.28 1.59
N SER A 27 16.90 0.04 2.12
CA SER A 27 18.05 -0.49 1.39
C SER A 27 17.80 -1.84 0.71
N GLU A 28 16.92 -2.68 1.27
CA GLU A 28 16.61 -4.03 0.80
C GLU A 28 15.38 -4.07 -0.14
N ILE A 29 14.52 -3.06 -0.08
CA ILE A 29 13.29 -3.00 -0.88
C ILE A 29 13.61 -2.58 -2.32
N SER A 30 13.15 -3.34 -3.31
CA SER A 30 13.23 -2.95 -4.73
C SER A 30 11.93 -2.30 -5.18
N TYR A 31 11.99 -1.01 -5.55
CA TYR A 31 10.77 -0.30 -5.94
C TYR A 31 10.25 -0.81 -7.29
N GLY A 32 11.15 -1.21 -8.18
CA GLY A 32 10.80 -1.86 -9.45
C GLY A 32 10.03 -3.17 -9.24
N GLN A 33 10.47 -3.99 -8.28
CA GLN A 33 9.77 -5.24 -7.97
C GLN A 33 8.39 -4.98 -7.37
N VAL A 34 8.28 -4.05 -6.42
CA VAL A 34 7.00 -3.63 -5.85
C VAL A 34 6.02 -3.14 -6.94
N LEU A 35 6.48 -2.37 -7.93
CA LEU A 35 5.63 -1.94 -9.03
C LEU A 35 5.17 -3.09 -9.93
N ILE A 36 6.04 -4.07 -10.20
CA ILE A 36 5.65 -5.28 -10.94
C ILE A 36 4.54 -6.02 -10.21
N ASP A 37 4.68 -6.18 -8.89
CA ASP A 37 3.72 -6.87 -8.04
C ASP A 37 2.37 -6.12 -7.95
N ILE A 38 2.39 -4.79 -7.87
CA ILE A 38 1.18 -3.95 -7.96
C ILE A 38 0.48 -4.12 -9.31
N VAL A 39 1.22 -4.09 -10.42
CA VAL A 39 0.64 -4.28 -11.77
C VAL A 39 0.06 -5.69 -11.94
N ARG A 40 0.71 -6.71 -11.35
CA ARG A 40 0.23 -8.09 -11.34
C ARG A 40 -1.13 -8.21 -10.64
N ILE A 41 -1.28 -7.63 -9.44
CA ILE A 41 -2.57 -7.57 -8.75
C ILE A 41 -3.59 -6.79 -9.58
N GLY A 42 -3.22 -5.60 -10.05
CA GLY A 42 -4.14 -4.74 -10.82
C GLY A 42 -4.69 -5.46 -12.05
N THR A 43 -3.85 -6.22 -12.75
CA THR A 43 -4.27 -7.02 -13.90
C THR A 43 -5.22 -8.15 -13.50
N ARG A 44 -4.95 -8.85 -12.38
CA ARG A 44 -5.81 -9.93 -11.86
C ARG A 44 -7.22 -9.45 -11.55
N TYR A 45 -7.37 -8.22 -11.06
CA TYR A 45 -8.64 -7.63 -10.68
C TYR A 45 -9.21 -6.64 -11.71
N GLU A 46 -8.69 -6.66 -12.94
CA GLU A 46 -9.12 -5.79 -14.06
C GLU A 46 -9.06 -4.28 -13.72
N VAL A 47 -8.16 -3.89 -12.82
CA VAL A 47 -7.91 -2.51 -12.42
C VAL A 47 -7.08 -1.83 -13.51
N ARG A 48 -7.63 -0.76 -14.07
CA ARG A 48 -6.88 0.14 -14.97
C ARG A 48 -6.25 1.26 -14.17
N LEU A 49 -4.92 1.29 -14.11
CA LEU A 49 -4.16 2.38 -13.51
C LEU A 49 -4.28 3.66 -14.38
N PRO A 50 -4.74 4.79 -13.80
CA PRO A 50 -4.68 6.09 -14.45
C PRO A 50 -3.26 6.52 -14.82
N GLN A 51 -3.13 7.35 -15.85
CA GLN A 51 -1.84 7.80 -16.35
C GLN A 51 -1.04 8.58 -15.30
N GLU A 52 -1.74 9.33 -14.45
CA GLU A 52 -1.17 10.13 -13.37
C GLU A 52 -0.53 9.22 -12.32
N LEU A 53 -1.17 8.10 -11.97
CA LEU A 53 -0.60 7.12 -11.04
C LEU A 53 0.61 6.40 -11.63
N VAL A 54 0.61 6.15 -12.94
CA VAL A 54 1.80 5.64 -13.64
C VAL A 54 2.96 6.64 -13.58
N LEU A 55 2.68 7.94 -13.69
CA LEU A 55 3.71 8.97 -13.56
C LEU A 55 4.26 9.05 -12.12
N VAL A 56 3.39 8.98 -11.12
CA VAL A 56 3.79 8.93 -9.71
C VAL A 56 4.68 7.71 -9.44
N ALA A 57 4.29 6.53 -9.93
CA ALA A 57 5.08 5.31 -9.82
C ALA A 57 6.49 5.46 -10.43
N LYS A 58 6.59 6.08 -11.61
CA LYS A 58 7.88 6.42 -12.21
C LYS A 58 8.69 7.36 -11.32
N GLN A 59 8.03 8.34 -10.70
CA GLN A 59 8.71 9.26 -9.82
C GLN A 59 9.27 8.57 -8.58
N LEU A 60 8.57 7.59 -8.01
CA LEU A 60 9.08 6.75 -6.93
C LEU A 60 10.35 5.99 -7.35
N LEU A 61 10.38 5.43 -8.57
CA LEU A 61 11.59 4.78 -9.09
C LEU A 61 12.80 5.72 -9.14
N TYR A 62 12.61 6.97 -9.58
CA TYR A 62 13.70 7.96 -9.57
C TYR A 62 14.19 8.28 -8.16
N PHE A 63 13.33 8.18 -7.15
CA PHE A 63 13.68 8.45 -5.76
C PHE A 63 14.33 7.27 -5.03
N GLU A 64 14.22 6.03 -5.54
CA GLU A 64 14.74 4.83 -4.85
C GLU A 64 16.19 5.01 -4.38
N ARG A 65 17.10 5.39 -5.29
CA ARG A 65 18.51 5.57 -4.95
C ARG A 65 18.72 6.64 -3.87
N TYR A 66 17.95 7.72 -3.89
CA TYR A 66 18.06 8.78 -2.89
C TYR A 66 17.52 8.32 -1.53
N ALA A 67 16.36 7.66 -1.51
CA ALA A 67 15.77 7.11 -0.30
C ALA A 67 16.73 6.12 0.38
N LYS A 68 17.30 5.19 -0.39
CA LYS A 68 18.30 4.22 0.08
C LYS A 68 19.58 4.89 0.59
N LEU A 69 20.01 6.00 0.00
CA LEU A 69 21.19 6.73 0.47
C LEU A 69 20.92 7.52 1.76
N MET A 70 19.74 8.11 1.89
CA MET A 70 19.42 9.01 3.00
C MET A 70 18.94 8.30 4.25
N ALA A 71 18.19 7.20 4.10
CA ALA A 71 17.62 6.45 5.21
C ALA A 71 17.68 4.93 4.93
N PRO A 72 18.88 4.35 4.72
CA PRO A 72 19.06 2.96 4.30
C PRO A 72 18.38 1.95 5.24
N ASP A 73 18.43 2.23 6.54
CA ASP A 73 17.97 1.32 7.61
C ASP A 73 16.51 1.56 8.03
N TRP A 74 15.83 2.51 7.39
CA TRP A 74 14.47 2.86 7.78
C TRP A 74 13.47 1.83 7.25
N ALA A 75 12.77 1.16 8.16
CA ALA A 75 11.67 0.25 7.84
C ALA A 75 10.36 1.03 7.68
N ILE A 76 10.24 1.80 6.59
CA ILE A 76 9.14 2.75 6.36
C ILE A 76 7.73 2.12 6.50
N LEU A 77 7.55 0.89 6.04
CA LEU A 77 6.24 0.19 6.10
C LEU A 77 5.88 -0.32 7.50
N ALA A 78 6.84 -0.30 8.44
CA ALA A 78 6.65 -0.66 9.84
C ALA A 78 6.76 0.56 10.76
N ASP A 79 6.82 1.78 10.22
CA ASP A 79 6.92 3.02 10.99
C ASP A 79 5.55 3.43 11.56
N PRO A 80 5.34 3.40 12.88
CA PRO A 80 4.04 3.71 13.49
C PRO A 80 3.60 5.16 13.27
N GLU A 81 4.53 6.11 13.25
CA GLU A 81 4.22 7.53 13.08
C GLU A 81 3.76 7.81 11.65
N LEU A 82 4.44 7.20 10.68
CA LEU A 82 4.04 7.29 9.28
C LEU A 82 2.69 6.61 9.03
N LEU A 83 2.48 5.41 9.58
CA LEU A 83 1.19 4.72 9.46
C LEU A 83 0.05 5.53 10.08
N ALA A 84 0.27 6.11 11.26
CA ALA A 84 -0.70 7.00 11.89
C ALA A 84 -0.97 8.24 11.03
N PHE A 85 0.05 8.81 10.39
CA PHE A 85 -0.12 9.94 9.47
C PHE A 85 -0.91 9.58 8.21
N LEU A 86 -0.65 8.42 7.61
CA LEU A 86 -1.29 7.99 6.36
C LEU A 86 -2.73 7.50 6.56
N PHE A 87 -3.00 6.83 7.68
CA PHE A 87 -4.26 6.11 7.91
C PHE A 87 -5.04 6.57 9.15
N GLY A 88 -4.52 7.51 9.94
CA GLY A 88 -5.16 7.97 11.18
C GLY A 88 -6.57 8.53 10.98
N ASP A 89 -6.79 9.26 9.89
CA ASP A 89 -8.11 9.80 9.55
C ASP A 89 -9.08 8.71 9.07
N MET A 90 -8.56 7.66 8.42
CA MET A 90 -9.37 6.52 7.96
C MET A 90 -9.83 5.65 9.13
N ALA A 91 -8.94 5.40 10.11
CA ALA A 91 -9.28 4.65 11.32
C ALA A 91 -10.37 5.37 12.15
N SER A 92 -10.37 6.71 12.14
CA SER A 92 -11.38 7.51 12.82
C SER A 92 -12.76 7.47 12.12
N ALA A 93 -12.78 7.33 10.79
CA ALA A 93 -14.01 7.28 9.99
C ALA A 93 -14.75 5.93 10.12
N GLU A 94 -14.02 4.82 10.30
CA GLU A 94 -14.62 3.48 10.46
C GLU A 94 -15.25 3.27 11.86
N ILE A 95 -14.72 3.95 12.88
CA ILE A 95 -15.31 3.97 14.23
C ILE A 95 -16.60 4.79 14.25
N ALA A 96 -16.67 5.90 13.50
CA ALA A 96 -17.86 6.75 13.45
C ALA A 96 -19.08 6.08 12.76
N SER A 97 -18.85 5.22 11.76
CA SER A 97 -19.94 4.51 11.05
C SER A 97 -20.55 3.37 11.88
N THR A 98 -19.83 2.87 12.88
CA THR A 98 -20.32 1.80 13.77
C THR A 98 -21.27 2.33 14.85
N ASP A 99 -21.16 3.61 15.22
CA ASP A 99 -21.97 4.24 16.28
C ASP A 99 -23.39 4.64 15.80
N GLU A 100 -23.55 5.05 14.53
CA GLU A 100 -24.86 5.42 13.97
C GLU A 100 -25.78 4.20 13.76
N ALA A 101 -25.23 3.00 13.53
CA ALA A 101 -26.00 1.77 13.34
C ALA A 101 -26.52 1.16 14.66
N SER A 102 -26.01 1.59 15.83
CA SER A 102 -26.43 1.09 17.14
C SER A 102 -27.52 1.95 17.80
N THR A 103 -27.88 3.10 17.22
CA THR A 103 -28.91 4.02 17.76
C THR A 103 -30.20 4.03 16.92
N ALA A 104 -30.30 3.23 15.86
CA ALA A 104 -31.48 3.10 14.99
C ALA A 104 -32.23 1.78 15.20
#